data_AF-A0A5C7KXE6-F1
#
_entry.id   AF-A0A5C7KXE6-F1
#
_cell.length_a   1.000
_cell.length_b   1.000
_cell.length_c   1.000
_cell.angle_alpha   90.00
_cell.angle_beta   90.00
_cell.angle_gamma   90.00
#
_symmetry.space_group_name_H-M   'P 1'
#
loop_
_entity.id
_entity.type
_entity.pdbx_description
1 polymer ?
#
loop_
_entity_poly.entity_id
_entity_poly.type
_entity_poly.pdbx_seq_one_letter_code
_entity_poly.pdbx_strand_id
1 'polypeptide(L)'
;MSVMSKTRNTQGAERRSSFARLTWMAEFFRGLADLEFRILMTPRMMPALYLLAIVASAWAVIAYAIEGFTVSREQGLIRALLIAPMGFIVLVTLVRVALELCLVMFRIAVHINKMAGHTEEIAGGFPKITFWRSFKRKDE
;
A
#
# COMPACT_ATOMS: atom_id res chain seq x y z
N MET A 1 -51.43 -11.16 13.66
CA MET A 1 -50.38 -11.03 14.69
C MET A 1 -49.06 -11.66 14.15
N SER A 2 -48.46 -11.11 13.08
CA SER A 2 -47.24 -11.69 12.47
C SER A 2 -46.49 -10.71 11.57
N VAL A 3 -46.27 -9.49 12.07
CA VAL A 3 -45.39 -8.49 11.40
C VAL A 3 -44.28 -8.00 12.34
N MET A 4 -44.33 -8.41 13.62
CA MET A 4 -43.50 -7.84 14.69
C MET A 4 -42.29 -8.71 15.12
N SER A 5 -41.86 -9.65 14.27
CA SER A 5 -40.68 -10.49 14.51
C SER A 5 -39.53 -10.29 13.52
N LYS A 6 -39.78 -9.68 12.34
CA LYS A 6 -38.76 -9.53 11.28
C LYS A 6 -37.77 -8.38 11.52
N THR A 7 -38.12 -7.41 12.35
CA THR A 7 -37.31 -6.22 12.65
C THR A 7 -36.21 -6.45 13.71
N ARG A 8 -36.33 -7.48 14.54
CA ARG A 8 -35.31 -7.79 15.58
C ARG A 8 -34.06 -8.47 15.01
N ASN A 9 -34.18 -9.16 13.88
CA ASN A 9 -33.07 -9.94 13.30
C ASN A 9 -32.13 -9.09 12.42
N THR A 10 -32.63 -8.00 11.83
CA THR A 10 -31.82 -7.10 10.97
C THR A 10 -30.93 -6.15 11.78
N GLN A 11 -31.33 -5.76 13.00
CA GLN A 11 -30.50 -4.92 13.88
C GLN A 11 -29.25 -5.65 14.42
N GLY A 12 -29.31 -6.98 14.62
CA GLY A 12 -28.17 -7.76 15.12
C GLY A 12 -27.04 -7.93 14.10
N ALA A 13 -27.37 -8.00 12.81
CA ALA A 13 -26.43 -8.13 11.70
C ALA A 13 -25.69 -6.82 11.40
N GLU A 14 -26.41 -5.69 11.37
CA GLU A 14 -25.85 -4.34 11.23
C GLU A 14 -24.82 -4.04 12.32
N ARG A 15 -25.16 -4.32 13.58
CA ARG A 15 -24.29 -4.03 14.73
C ARG A 15 -22.99 -4.85 14.66
N ARG A 16 -23.05 -6.14 14.33
CA ARG A 16 -21.83 -6.98 14.13
C ARG A 16 -20.95 -6.46 12.97
N SER A 17 -21.56 -5.97 11.90
CA SER A 17 -20.83 -5.44 10.74
C SER A 17 -20.11 -4.11 11.04
N SER A 18 -20.71 -3.23 11.85
CA SER A 18 -20.10 -1.96 12.24
C SER A 18 -18.92 -2.19 13.19
N PHE A 19 -19.07 -3.12 14.15
CA PHE A 19 -17.97 -3.51 15.02
C PHE A 19 -16.81 -4.17 14.23
N ALA A 20 -17.12 -5.03 13.26
CA ALA A 20 -16.10 -5.63 12.38
C ALA A 20 -15.36 -4.57 11.52
N ARG A 21 -16.09 -3.55 11.03
CA ARG A 21 -15.50 -2.41 10.32
C ARG A 21 -14.56 -1.60 11.22
N LEU A 22 -14.97 -1.30 12.45
CA LEU A 22 -14.16 -0.57 13.44
C LEU A 22 -12.89 -1.32 13.83
N THR A 23 -12.97 -2.64 14.07
CA THR A 23 -11.78 -3.46 14.36
C THR A 23 -10.83 -3.53 13.16
N TRP A 24 -11.37 -3.63 11.95
CA TRP A 24 -10.56 -3.59 10.73
C TRP A 24 -9.89 -2.23 10.54
N MET A 25 -10.58 -1.12 10.84
CA MET A 25 -9.96 0.21 10.83
C MET A 25 -8.87 0.35 11.90
N ALA A 26 -9.09 -0.15 13.12
CA ALA A 26 -8.11 -0.10 14.19
C ALA A 26 -6.84 -0.89 13.84
N GLU A 27 -6.98 -2.11 13.30
CA GLU A 27 -5.86 -2.91 12.80
C GLU A 27 -5.15 -2.22 11.61
N PHE A 28 -5.90 -1.53 10.74
CA PHE A 28 -5.33 -0.74 9.65
C PHE A 28 -4.48 0.45 10.15
N PHE A 29 -4.98 1.22 11.13
CA PHE A 29 -4.21 2.31 11.75
C PHE A 29 -3.01 1.78 12.54
N ARG A 30 -3.12 0.58 13.13
CA ARG A 30 -1.99 -0.08 13.81
C ARG A 30 -0.91 -0.52 12.83
N GLY A 31 -1.29 -0.99 11.63
CA GLY A 31 -0.36 -1.26 10.54
C GLY A 31 0.25 0.00 9.90
N LEU A 32 -0.46 1.13 9.89
CA LEU A 32 0.10 2.43 9.50
C LEU A 32 1.17 2.94 10.49
N ALA A 33 1.04 2.59 11.78
CA ALA A 33 2.01 2.92 12.82
C ALA A 33 3.22 1.96 12.87
N ASP A 34 3.26 0.94 12.01
CA ASP A 34 4.42 0.05 11.84
C ASP A 34 5.49 0.75 10.99
N LEU A 35 6.23 1.66 11.64
CA LEU A 35 7.30 2.46 11.03
C LEU A 35 8.62 1.67 10.82
N GLU A 36 8.66 0.38 11.20
CA GLU A 36 9.91 -0.37 11.23
C GLU A 36 10.28 -1.00 9.87
N PHE A 37 9.35 -1.08 8.90
CA PHE A 37 9.57 -1.54 7.51
C PHE A 37 10.47 -2.79 7.35
N ARG A 38 10.60 -3.63 8.38
CA ARG A 38 11.59 -4.73 8.45
C ARG A 38 11.25 -5.90 7.54
N ILE A 39 9.98 -6.01 7.13
CA ILE A 39 9.48 -7.01 6.19
C ILE A 39 8.69 -6.28 5.12
N LEU A 40 8.93 -6.66 3.86
CA LEU A 40 8.32 -6.22 2.61
C LEU A 40 6.77 -6.41 2.62
N MET A 41 6.05 -5.70 3.49
CA MET A 41 4.58 -5.68 3.66
C MET A 41 3.89 -4.69 2.70
N THR A 42 4.67 -3.97 1.90
CA THR A 42 4.26 -2.85 1.04
C THR A 42 3.10 -3.15 0.06
N PRO A 43 2.98 -4.33 -0.58
CA PRO A 43 1.91 -4.57 -1.57
C PRO A 43 0.53 -4.67 -0.93
N ARG A 44 0.45 -5.14 0.33
CA ARG A 44 -0.83 -5.44 0.99
C ARG A 44 -1.50 -4.18 1.54
N MET A 45 -0.72 -3.19 1.94
CA MET A 45 -1.23 -1.92 2.47
C MET A 45 -1.41 -0.83 1.40
N MET A 46 -0.97 -1.09 0.17
CA MET A 46 -1.03 -0.15 -0.97
C MET A 46 -2.43 0.44 -1.22
N PRO A 47 -3.52 -0.36 -1.25
CA PRO A 47 -4.87 0.18 -1.52
C PRO A 47 -5.33 1.15 -0.43
N ALA A 48 -4.88 0.92 0.80
CA ALA A 48 -5.31 1.68 1.94
C ALA A 48 -4.48 2.97 2.11
N LEU A 49 -3.19 2.94 1.75
CA LEU A 49 -2.36 4.13 1.53
C LEU A 49 -2.93 5.00 0.41
N TYR A 50 -3.40 4.40 -0.69
CA TYR A 50 -4.05 5.13 -1.77
C TYR A 50 -5.33 5.83 -1.31
N LEU A 51 -6.20 5.10 -0.60
CA LEU A 51 -7.43 5.66 -0.06
C LEU A 51 -7.14 6.81 0.92
N LEU A 52 -6.17 6.62 1.83
CA LEU A 52 -5.76 7.65 2.78
C LEU A 52 -5.21 8.89 2.08
N ALA A 53 -4.38 8.71 1.05
CA ALA A 53 -3.83 9.81 0.25
C ALA A 53 -4.90 10.55 -0.57
N ILE A 54 -5.93 9.84 -1.08
CA ILE A 54 -7.08 10.48 -1.72
C ILE A 54 -7.85 11.34 -0.70
N VAL A 55 -8.15 10.79 0.47
CA VAL A 55 -8.88 11.52 1.53
C VAL A 55 -8.07 12.73 1.99
N ALA A 56 -6.76 12.59 2.18
CA ALA A 56 -5.87 13.68 2.52
C ALA A 56 -5.81 14.75 1.42
N SER A 57 -5.78 14.35 0.14
CA SER A 57 -5.80 15.27 -1.00
C SER A 57 -7.13 16.05 -1.07
N ALA A 58 -8.26 15.37 -0.87
CA ALA A 58 -9.58 15.99 -0.81
C ALA A 58 -9.66 17.00 0.34
N TRP A 59 -9.19 16.62 1.53
CA TRP A 59 -9.13 17.51 2.68
C TRP A 59 -8.26 18.74 2.41
N ALA A 60 -7.08 18.56 1.83
CA ALA A 60 -6.14 19.63 1.53
C ALA A 60 -6.75 20.67 0.57
N VAL A 61 -7.39 20.23 -0.52
CA VAL A 61 -8.00 21.17 -1.48
C VAL A 61 -9.22 21.87 -0.91
N ILE A 62 -10.00 21.21 -0.05
CA ILE A 62 -11.15 21.83 0.63
C ILE A 62 -10.65 22.90 1.62
N ALA A 63 -9.64 22.59 2.44
CA ALA A 63 -9.04 23.54 3.36
C ALA A 63 -8.49 24.75 2.61
N TYR A 64 -7.75 24.51 1.52
CA TYR A 64 -7.23 25.57 0.66
C TYR A 64 -8.32 26.44 0.02
N ALA A 65 -9.45 25.83 -0.37
CA ALA A 65 -10.59 26.58 -0.90
C ALA A 65 -11.23 27.46 0.19
N ILE A 66 -11.40 26.95 1.42
CA ILE A 66 -11.94 27.70 2.57
C ILE A 66 -11.04 28.91 2.90
N GLU A 67 -9.72 28.73 2.91
CA GLU A 67 -8.76 29.83 3.07
C GLU A 67 -8.89 30.89 1.97
N GLY A 68 -9.34 30.51 0.77
CA GLY A 68 -9.65 31.48 -0.29
C GLY A 68 -10.74 32.47 0.09
N PHE A 69 -11.76 32.02 0.84
CA PHE A 69 -12.88 32.85 1.26
C PHE A 69 -12.54 33.81 2.40
N THR A 70 -11.45 33.56 3.15
CA THR A 70 -11.00 34.48 4.20
C THR A 70 -10.31 35.72 3.63
N VAL A 71 -9.79 35.63 2.40
CA VAL A 71 -9.19 36.77 1.68
C VAL A 71 -10.24 37.60 0.97
N SER A 72 -11.04 36.99 0.09
CA SER A 72 -12.15 37.67 -0.58
C SER A 72 -13.16 36.68 -1.18
N ARG A 73 -14.39 37.15 -1.40
CA ARG A 73 -15.47 36.31 -1.95
C ARG A 73 -15.19 35.83 -3.37
N GLU A 74 -14.60 36.69 -4.20
CA GLU A 74 -14.21 36.34 -5.58
C GLU A 74 -13.05 35.33 -5.62
N GLN A 75 -12.01 35.53 -4.78
CA GLN A 75 -10.90 34.59 -4.71
C GLN A 75 -11.35 33.22 -4.22
N GLY A 76 -12.20 33.15 -3.19
CA GLY A 76 -12.77 31.90 -2.71
C GLY A 76 -13.52 31.14 -3.82
N LEU A 77 -14.30 31.85 -4.63
CA LEU A 77 -15.07 31.24 -5.72
C LEU A 77 -14.15 30.66 -6.82
N ILE A 78 -13.14 31.43 -7.24
CA ILE A 78 -12.16 30.98 -8.24
C ILE A 78 -11.39 29.76 -7.73
N ARG A 79 -10.94 29.81 -6.46
CA ARG A 79 -10.20 28.69 -5.87
C ARG A 79 -11.07 27.45 -5.71
N ALA A 80 -12.32 27.59 -5.30
CA ALA A 80 -13.23 26.46 -5.12
C ALA A 80 -13.66 25.82 -6.44
N LEU A 81 -13.92 26.62 -7.49
CA LEU A 81 -14.49 26.11 -8.75
C LEU A 81 -13.44 25.69 -9.78
N LEU A 82 -12.28 26.35 -9.83
CA LEU A 82 -11.21 26.03 -10.78
C LEU A 82 -10.02 25.34 -10.09
N ILE A 83 -9.44 25.96 -9.06
CA ILE A 83 -8.16 25.49 -8.51
C ILE A 83 -8.33 24.20 -7.70
N ALA A 84 -9.37 24.07 -6.89
CA ALA A 84 -9.61 22.90 -6.07
C ALA A 84 -9.83 21.62 -6.89
N PRO A 85 -10.71 21.57 -7.92
CA PRO A 85 -10.86 20.37 -8.74
C PRO A 85 -9.60 20.06 -9.55
N MET A 86 -8.95 21.08 -10.13
CA MET A 86 -7.69 20.89 -10.87
C MET A 86 -6.58 20.35 -9.94
N GLY A 87 -6.41 20.95 -8.77
CA GLY A 87 -5.44 20.56 -7.75
C GLY A 87 -5.71 19.16 -7.21
N PHE A 88 -6.98 18.79 -7.01
CA PHE A 88 -7.34 17.45 -6.58
C PHE A 88 -6.92 16.39 -7.59
N ILE A 89 -7.22 16.59 -8.88
CA ILE A 89 -6.82 15.67 -9.94
C ILE A 89 -5.30 15.54 -10.00
N VAL A 90 -4.57 16.66 -9.93
CA VAL A 90 -3.10 16.65 -9.93
C VAL A 90 -2.54 15.90 -8.72
N LEU A 91 -3.02 16.18 -7.50
CA LEU A 91 -2.56 15.50 -6.28
C LEU A 91 -2.83 13.99 -6.33
N VAL A 92 -4.05 13.58 -6.70
CA VAL A 92 -4.41 12.16 -6.82
C VAL A 92 -3.59 11.47 -7.91
N THR A 93 -3.29 12.15 -9.01
CA THR A 93 -2.44 11.62 -10.09
C THR A 93 -1.00 11.44 -9.61
N LEU A 94 -0.44 12.42 -8.89
CA LEU A 94 0.90 12.32 -8.30
C LEU A 94 1.00 11.16 -7.31
N VAL A 95 0.01 11.02 -6.44
CA VAL A 95 -0.12 9.88 -5.52
C VAL A 95 -0.15 8.56 -6.30
N ARG A 96 -0.92 8.49 -7.39
CA ARG A 96 -1.00 7.30 -8.23
C ARG A 96 0.36 6.94 -8.84
N VAL A 97 1.04 7.91 -9.43
CA VAL A 97 2.38 7.70 -10.02
C VAL A 97 3.38 7.27 -8.96
N ALA A 98 3.37 7.89 -7.77
CA ALA A 98 4.25 7.52 -6.67
C ALA A 98 4.00 6.07 -6.21
N LEU A 99 2.73 5.67 -6.06
CA LEU A 99 2.38 4.30 -5.69
C LEU A 99 2.74 3.29 -6.79
N GLU A 100 2.51 3.62 -8.06
CA GLU A 100 2.93 2.79 -9.19
C GLU A 100 4.45 2.58 -9.18
N LEU A 101 5.22 3.65 -8.93
CA LEU A 101 6.68 3.57 -8.79
C LEU A 101 7.11 2.69 -7.60
N CYS A 102 6.48 2.86 -6.44
CA CYS A 102 6.72 2.02 -5.26
C CYS A 102 6.41 0.53 -5.53
N LEU A 103 5.31 0.24 -6.24
CA LEU A 103 4.96 -1.14 -6.66
C LEU A 103 6.00 -1.72 -7.62
N VAL A 104 6.47 -0.91 -8.57
CA VAL A 104 7.50 -1.34 -9.53
C VAL A 104 8.80 -1.67 -8.81
N MET A 105 9.28 -0.81 -7.92
CA MET A 105 10.46 -1.07 -7.10
C MET A 105 10.32 -2.37 -6.30
N PHE A 106 9.16 -2.57 -5.67
CA PHE A 106 8.89 -3.79 -4.92
C PHE A 106 8.90 -5.04 -5.81
N ARG A 107 8.24 -4.97 -6.98
CA ARG A 107 8.22 -6.09 -7.93
C ARG A 107 9.62 -6.46 -8.38
N ILE A 108 10.48 -5.48 -8.66
CA ILE A 108 11.88 -5.71 -9.05
C ILE A 108 12.63 -6.42 -7.93
N ALA A 109 12.50 -5.97 -6.68
CA ALA A 109 13.15 -6.61 -5.53
C ALA A 109 12.75 -8.10 -5.38
N VAL A 110 11.47 -8.41 -5.56
CA VAL A 110 10.97 -9.79 -5.52
C VAL A 110 11.52 -10.63 -6.68
N HIS A 111 11.63 -10.07 -7.88
CA HIS A 111 12.17 -10.78 -9.03
C HIS A 111 13.67 -11.08 -8.85
N ILE A 112 14.45 -10.13 -8.33
CA ILE A 112 15.87 -10.31 -8.03
C ILE A 112 16.08 -11.46 -7.03
N ASN A 113 15.28 -11.51 -5.96
CA ASN A 113 15.39 -12.57 -4.96
C ASN A 113 15.08 -13.97 -5.54
N LYS A 114 14.12 -14.06 -6.46
CA LYS A 114 13.83 -15.32 -7.16
C LYS A 114 14.97 -15.75 -8.06
N MET A 115 15.60 -14.82 -8.80
CA MET A 115 16.74 -15.13 -9.68
C MET A 115 17.97 -15.61 -8.89
N ALA A 116 18.22 -15.05 -7.70
CA ALA A 116 19.28 -15.51 -6.81
C ALA A 116 19.07 -16.98 -6.38
N GLY A 117 17.83 -17.35 -6.03
CA GLY A 117 17.51 -18.74 -5.66
C GLY A 117 17.73 -19.76 -6.79
N HIS A 118 17.37 -19.43 -8.04
CA HIS A 118 17.63 -20.31 -9.18
C HIS A 118 19.13 -20.47 -9.49
N THR A 119 19.94 -19.46 -9.19
CA THR A 119 21.40 -19.56 -9.36
C THR A 119 22.01 -20.55 -8.37
N GLU A 120 21.48 -20.62 -7.15
CA GLU A 120 21.92 -21.57 -6.12
C GLU A 120 21.54 -23.02 -6.48
N GLU A 121 20.34 -23.24 -7.03
CA GLU A 121 19.90 -24.55 -7.54
C GLU A 121 20.79 -25.03 -8.71
N ILE A 122 21.10 -24.13 -9.66
CA ILE A 122 22.00 -24.44 -10.79
C ILE A 122 23.42 -24.70 -10.28
N ALA A 123 23.92 -23.92 -9.31
CA ALA A 123 25.23 -24.13 -8.69
C ALA A 123 25.31 -25.46 -7.91
N GLY A 124 24.22 -25.87 -7.24
CA GLY A 124 24.12 -27.15 -6.53
C GLY A 124 23.98 -28.37 -7.43
N GLY A 125 23.50 -28.18 -8.67
CA GLY A 125 23.34 -29.25 -9.68
C GLY A 125 24.62 -29.63 -10.43
N PHE A 126 25.72 -28.87 -10.30
CA PHE A 126 26.98 -29.22 -10.94
C PHE A 126 27.72 -30.33 -10.15
N PRO A 127 28.14 -31.43 -10.80
CA PRO A 127 28.95 -32.44 -10.14
C PRO A 127 30.25 -31.77 -9.67
N LYS A 128 30.56 -31.88 -8.36
CA LYS A 128 31.85 -31.47 -7.79
C LYS A 128 32.96 -32.27 -8.49
N ILE A 129 33.52 -31.72 -9.56
CA ILE A 129 34.71 -32.26 -10.22
C ILE A 129 35.89 -32.07 -9.27
N THR A 130 36.13 -33.07 -8.42
CA THR A 130 37.36 -33.25 -7.64
C THR A 130 38.49 -33.64 -8.59
N PHE A 131 38.97 -32.67 -9.37
CA PHE A 131 40.04 -32.92 -10.37
C PHE A 131 41.41 -33.15 -9.72
N TRP A 132 41.64 -32.67 -8.50
CA TRP A 132 42.95 -32.77 -7.84
C TRP A 132 43.02 -33.96 -6.88
N ARG A 133 43.12 -35.18 -7.44
CA ARG A 133 43.63 -36.34 -6.69
C ARG A 133 45.15 -36.32 -6.76
N SER A 134 45.79 -36.10 -5.62
CA SER A 134 47.23 -36.02 -5.39
C SER A 134 48.03 -37.05 -6.22
N PHE A 135 48.89 -36.55 -7.11
CA PHE A 135 49.99 -37.33 -7.66
C PHE A 135 50.99 -37.59 -6.53
N LYS A 136 50.85 -38.74 -5.87
CA LYS A 136 51.85 -39.26 -4.95
C LYS A 136 53.07 -39.66 -5.79
N ARG A 137 54.03 -38.73 -5.92
CA ARG A 137 55.35 -39.03 -6.47
C ARG A 137 56.02 -40.00 -5.50
N LYS A 138 56.41 -41.15 -6.02
CA LYS A 138 57.08 -42.22 -5.28
C LYS A 138 58.55 -41.82 -5.16
N ASP A 139 59.02 -41.75 -3.93
CA ASP A 139 60.42 -41.53 -3.59
C ASP A 139 61.13 -42.87 -3.71
N GLU A 140 61.91 -43.06 -4.77
CA GLU A 140 62.92 -44.10 -4.92
C GLU A 140 64.18 -43.47 -5.54
#